data_AF-A0A7M4AJN1-F1
#
_entry.id   AF-A0A7M4AJN1-F1
#
_cell.length_a   1.000
_cell.length_b   1.000
_cell.length_c   1.000
_cell.angle_alpha   90.00
_cell.angle_beta   90.00
_cell.angle_gamma   90.00
#
_symmetry.space_group_name_H-M   'P 1'
#
loop_
_entity.id
_entity.type
_entity.pdbx_description
1 polymer ?
#
loop_
_entity_poly.entity_id
_entity_poly.type
_entity_poly.pdbx_seq_one_letter_code
_entity_poly.pdbx_strand_id
1 'polypeptide(L)'
;MAQTTVLIDAHCVMCNGLANFLRKRVKNPAELSILGIQSDEGQAMIAGFSQRLQEVDSVYVLRNGKVYVRSSGAIRLLLCMRWYY
;
A
#
# COMPACT_ATOMS: atom_id res chain seq x y z
N MET A 1 6.89 -14.31 7.54
CA MET A 1 6.02 -13.92 6.41
C MET A 1 5.62 -12.48 6.66
N ALA A 2 5.98 -11.55 5.77
CA ALA A 2 5.77 -10.12 6.00
C ALA A 2 4.54 -9.65 5.21
N GLN A 3 3.38 -9.64 5.87
CA GLN A 3 2.14 -9.14 5.25
C GLN A 3 2.25 -7.64 5.01
N THR A 4 1.98 -7.23 3.78
CA THR A 4 2.07 -5.85 3.33
C THR A 4 0.70 -5.41 2.83
N THR A 5 0.09 -4.45 3.52
CA THR A 5 -1.20 -3.88 3.14
C THR A 5 -0.97 -2.51 2.53
N VAL A 6 -1.44 -2.29 1.32
CA VAL A 6 -1.32 -1.00 0.61
C VAL A 6 -2.69 -0.38 0.54
N LEU A 7 -2.83 0.85 1.02
CA LEU A 7 -4.02 1.66 0.79
C LEU A 7 -3.72 2.61 -0.37
N ILE A 8 -4.57 2.54 -1.39
CA ILE A 8 -4.46 3.37 -2.60
C ILE A 8 -5.78 4.05 -2.88
N ASP A 9 -5.73 5.23 -3.48
CA ASP A 9 -6.94 5.92 -3.92
C ASP A 9 -7.47 5.25 -5.20
N ALA A 10 -8.76 4.90 -5.18
CA ALA A 10 -9.43 4.21 -6.30
C ALA A 10 -9.80 5.16 -7.44
N HIS A 11 -9.78 6.48 -7.21
CA HIS A 11 -10.16 7.50 -8.17
C HIS A 11 -8.98 7.93 -9.05
N CYS A 12 -7.75 7.65 -8.62
CA CYS A 12 -6.53 7.92 -9.38
C CYS A 12 -6.15 6.76 -10.32
N VAL A 13 -6.16 7.03 -11.63
CA VAL A 13 -5.73 6.07 -12.69
C VAL A 13 -4.31 5.57 -12.46
N MET A 14 -3.42 6.44 -11.96
CA MET A 14 -2.03 6.08 -11.68
C MET A 14 -1.91 5.10 -10.51
N CYS A 15 -2.70 5.31 -9.45
CA CYS A 15 -2.76 4.43 -8.29
C CYS A 15 -3.27 3.04 -8.66
N ASN A 16 -4.32 2.97 -9.49
CA ASN A 16 -4.86 1.71 -9.98
C ASN A 16 -3.86 0.98 -10.91
N GLY A 17 -3.16 1.72 -11.77
CA GLY A 17 -2.07 1.17 -12.59
C GLY A 17 -0.96 0.55 -11.75
N LEU A 18 -0.55 1.23 -10.67
CA LEU A 18 0.44 0.74 -9.72
C LEU A 18 -0.06 -0.52 -8.98
N ALA A 19 -1.33 -0.54 -8.57
CA ALA A 19 -1.97 -1.71 -7.96
C ALA A 19 -1.87 -2.95 -8.88
N ASN A 20 -2.26 -2.79 -10.15
CA ASN A 20 -2.25 -3.86 -11.13
C ASN A 20 -0.82 -4.32 -11.46
N PHE A 21 0.14 -3.38 -11.54
CA PHE A 21 1.55 -3.67 -11.73
C PHE A 21 2.11 -4.53 -10.60
N LEU A 22 1.84 -4.15 -9.34
CA LEU A 22 2.26 -4.90 -8.16
C LEU A 22 1.63 -6.29 -8.12
N ARG A 23 0.33 -6.40 -8.43
CA ARG A 23 -0.39 -7.68 -8.48
C ARG A 23 0.25 -8.68 -9.45
N LYS A 24 0.76 -8.20 -10.58
CA LYS A 24 1.45 -9.04 -11.59
C LYS A 24 2.87 -9.44 -11.17
N ARG A 25 3.54 -8.64 -10.33
CA ARG A 25 4.96 -8.82 -9.99
C ARG A 25 5.21 -9.34 -8.57
N VAL A 26 4.19 -9.40 -7.72
CA VAL A 26 4.33 -9.88 -6.34
C VAL A 26 4.77 -11.34 -6.31
N LYS A 27 5.67 -11.68 -5.38
CA LYS A 27 6.15 -13.06 -5.23
C LYS A 27 5.05 -14.02 -4.79
N ASN A 28 4.31 -13.60 -3.76
CA ASN A 28 3.18 -14.31 -3.21
C ASN A 28 2.00 -13.35 -3.09
N PRO A 29 0.86 -13.63 -3.73
CA PRO A 29 -0.32 -12.76 -3.63
C PRO A 29 -0.87 -12.68 -2.20
N ALA A 30 -0.64 -13.69 -1.37
CA ALA A 30 -1.00 -13.68 0.05
C ALA A 30 -0.14 -12.72 0.91
N GLU A 31 1.00 -12.23 0.41
CA GLU A 31 1.85 -11.28 1.14
C GLU A 31 1.51 -9.82 0.83
N LEU A 32 0.66 -9.55 -0.17
CA LEU A 32 0.29 -8.20 -0.59
C LEU A 32 -1.24 -8.06 -0.65
N SER A 33 -1.80 -7.30 0.29
CA SER A 33 -3.20 -6.88 0.29
C SER A 33 -3.30 -5.45 -0.22
N ILE A 34 -4.24 -5.19 -1.11
CA ILE A 34 -4.51 -3.86 -1.68
C ILE A 34 -5.91 -3.45 -1.25
N LEU A 35 -6.02 -2.29 -0.61
CA LEU A 35 -7.26 -1.71 -0.10
C LEU A 35 -7.45 -0.29 -0.65
N GLY A 36 -8.70 0.13 -0.78
CA GLY A 36 -9.04 1.51 -1.12
C GLY A 36 -8.91 2.43 0.08
N ILE A 37 -8.32 3.62 -0.08
CA ILE A 37 -8.32 4.68 0.96
C ILE A 37 -9.76 5.13 1.29
N GLN A 38 -10.65 5.09 0.29
CA GLN A 38 -12.06 5.48 0.43
C GLN A 38 -12.97 4.35 0.95
N SER A 39 -12.45 3.12 1.06
CA SER A 39 -13.23 2.01 1.63
C SER A 39 -13.36 2.17 3.15
N ASP A 40 -14.45 1.71 3.74
CA ASP A 40 -14.68 1.75 5.18
C ASP A 40 -13.51 1.15 5.98
N GLU A 41 -12.93 0.05 5.48
CA GLU A 41 -11.73 -0.57 6.06
C GLU A 41 -10.50 0.33 6.00
N GLY A 42 -10.32 1.08 4.91
CA GLY A 42 -9.21 2.01 4.72
C GLY A 42 -9.32 3.23 5.63
N GLN A 43 -10.52 3.80 5.72
CA GLN A 43 -10.83 4.92 6.62
C GLN A 43 -10.65 4.52 8.09
N ALA A 44 -11.11 3.34 8.50
CA ALA A 44 -10.92 2.84 9.86
C ALA A 44 -9.43 2.67 10.22
N MET A 45 -8.61 2.21 9.28
CA MET A 45 -7.17 2.08 9.46
C MET A 45 -6.49 3.45 9.57
N ILE A 46 -6.92 4.43 8.76
CA ILE A 46 -6.38 5.80 8.77
C ILE A 46 -6.78 6.55 10.05
N ALA A 47 -7.99 6.31 10.56
CA ALA A 47 -8.47 6.88 11.82
C ALA A 47 -7.58 6.47 13.01
N GLY A 48 -6.95 5.29 12.95
CA GLY A 48 -5.99 4.81 13.96
C GLY A 48 -4.58 5.39 13.84
N PHE A 49 -4.26 6.16 12.78
CA PHE A 49 -2.94 6.75 12.61
C PHE A 49 -2.80 8.10 13.31
N SER A 50 -1.56 8.44 13.67
CA SER A 50 -1.21 9.75 14.22
C SER A 50 -1.50 10.88 13.22
N GLN A 51 -1.85 12.08 13.69
CA GLN A 51 -2.24 13.22 12.85
C GLN A 51 -1.26 13.49 11.69
N ARG A 52 0.06 13.37 11.92
CA ARG A 52 1.06 13.54 10.84
C ARG A 52 0.91 12.57 9.67
N LEU A 53 0.41 11.37 9.94
CA LEU A 53 0.16 10.37 8.91
C LEU A 53 -1.18 10.66 8.22
N GLN A 54 -2.21 11.11 8.95
CA GLN A 54 -3.50 11.49 8.37
C GLN A 54 -3.40 12.69 7.42
N GLU A 55 -2.47 13.62 7.66
CA GLU A 55 -2.21 14.77 6.78
C GLU A 55 -1.59 14.37 5.43
N VAL A 56 -1.25 13.09 5.23
CA VAL A 56 -0.62 12.63 4.00
C VAL A 56 -1.67 12.20 2.97
N ASP A 57 -1.96 13.07 2.02
CA ASP A 57 -2.84 12.78 0.88
C ASP A 57 -2.11 11.92 -0.18
N SER A 58 -1.66 10.72 0.19
CA SER A 58 -0.87 9.85 -0.69
C SER A 58 -0.99 8.37 -0.32
N VAL A 59 -0.37 7.50 -1.12
CA VAL A 59 -0.32 6.04 -0.90
C VAL A 59 0.23 5.70 0.49
N TYR A 60 -0.51 4.85 1.21
CA TYR A 60 -0.09 4.28 2.49
C TYR A 60 0.32 2.82 2.30
N VAL A 61 1.40 2.41 2.94
CA VAL A 61 1.89 1.04 2.95
C VAL A 61 2.10 0.60 4.38
N LEU A 62 1.29 -0.33 4.85
CA LEU A 62 1.47 -1.03 6.11
C LEU A 62 2.35 -2.25 5.87
N ARG A 63 3.47 -2.35 6.57
CA ARG A 63 4.30 -3.56 6.53
C ARG A 63 4.87 -3.86 7.91
N ASN A 64 4.61 -5.07 8.42
CA ASN A 64 5.05 -5.50 9.75
C ASN A 64 4.67 -4.49 10.87
N GLY A 65 3.44 -3.95 10.83
CA GLY A 65 2.97 -2.97 11.81
C GLY A 65 3.59 -1.57 11.71
N LYS A 66 4.41 -1.30 10.69
CA LYS A 66 4.94 0.03 10.39
C LYS A 66 4.21 0.65 9.22
N VAL A 67 3.79 1.90 9.39
CA VAL A 67 3.18 2.71 8.33
C VAL A 67 4.29 3.41 7.56
N TYR A 68 4.31 3.21 6.25
CA TYR A 68 5.16 3.90 5.31
C TYR A 68 4.29 4.74 4.39
N VAL A 69 4.71 5.96 4.11
CA VAL A 69 3.95 6.91 3.30
C VAL A 69 4.78 7.43 2.13
N ARG A 70 4.11 7.90 1.07
CA ARG A 70 4.74 8.49 -0.12
C ARG A 70 5.80 7.56 -0.75
N SER A 71 6.96 8.11 -1.12
CA SER A 71 8.07 7.42 -1.78
C SER A 71 8.62 6.25 -0.95
N SER A 72 8.56 6.35 0.38
CA SER A 72 9.04 5.28 1.27
C SER A 72 8.21 4.00 1.16
N GLY A 73 6.89 4.15 0.96
CA GLY A 73 5.97 3.03 0.70
C GLY A 73 6.25 2.38 -0.66
N ALA A 74 6.43 3.19 -1.70
CA ALA A 74 6.72 2.71 -3.06
C ALA A 74 8.02 1.89 -3.13
N ILE A 75 9.09 2.36 -2.48
CA ILE A 75 10.36 1.61 -2.43
C ILE A 75 10.18 0.30 -1.66
N ARG A 76 9.37 0.30 -0.59
CA ARG A 76 9.12 -0.91 0.20
C ARG A 76 8.32 -1.96 -0.56
N LEU A 77 7.47 -1.53 -1.49
CA LEU A 77 6.71 -2.39 -2.39
C LEU A 77 7.61 -3.12 -3.39
N LEU A 78 8.71 -2.49 -3.83
CA LEU A 78 9.74 -3.15 -4.65
C LEU A 78 10.30 -4.40 -4.00
N LEU A 79 10.44 -4.41 -2.66
CA LEU A 79 10.96 -5.56 -1.91
C LEU A 79 10.00 -6.75 -1.86
N CYS A 80 8.72 -6.56 -2.15
CA CYS A 80 7.73 -7.64 -2.19
C CYS A 80 7.56 -8.24 -3.60
N MET A 81 8.18 -7.62 -4.61
CA MET A 81 8.16 -8.11 -5.98
C MET A 81 9.22 -9.19 -6.22
N ARG A 82 8.94 -10.11 -7.14
CA ARG A 82 9.96 -11.01 -7.68
C ARG A 82 10.97 -10.18 -8.46
N TRP A 83 12.23 -10.21 -8.02
CA TRP A 83 13.33 -9.70 -8.82
C TRP A 83 13.44 -10.58 -10.06
N TYR A 84 13.26 -9.98 -11.24
CA TYR A 84 13.40 -10.68 -12.51
C TYR A 84 14.90 -10.69 -12.84
N TYR A 85 15.49 -11.87 -12.91
CA TYR A 85 16.67 -12.15 -13.71
C TYR A 85 16.25 -13.17 -14.76
#